data_AF-A0A962YSK0-F1
#
_entry.id   AF-A0A962YSK0-F1
#
_cell.length_a   1.000
_cell.length_b   1.000
_cell.length_c   1.000
_cell.angle_alpha   90.00
_cell.angle_beta   90.00
_cell.angle_gamma   90.00
#
_symmetry.space_group_name_H-M   'P 1'
#
loop_
_entity.id
_entity.type
_entity.pdbx_description
1 polymer ?
#
loop_
_entity_poly.entity_id
_entity_poly.type
_entity_poly.pdbx_seq_one_letter_code
_entity_poly.pdbx_strand_id
1 'polypeptide(L)'
;MALLAEQKAPEGSIFLLHPNEPKQAPQVRFDEFHADEGLTGRKRGEAVARLFEDFLKQNPKIAVDTVVIPGCGSSPLGAAALGKAVAEIIHKPVAAIIAGEGAFDLWMEAGSGGTLMAPMANALNAFDGVLELSVKTNPIAKAWARMYMSDLAESMHEAATLYALLKTRLVDEQFVLRDSPARKLDMIVSHSKGNWNVLVALLNFELELADTIAENNPREVKVEKRIDVVTFGNPVDLPDQHEMMKTLFHYHQFAGTSDLLMWANSSKTLLSRILLAGKVDSVRPFDPKEDPDERLFHGCRHNLIRKREGHMPIEDILPAIRKAA
;
A
#
# COMPACT_ATOMS: atom_id res chain seq x y z
N MET A 1 -17.77 3.37 -17.02
CA MET A 1 -18.26 3.17 -15.65
C MET A 1 -19.41 2.17 -15.59
N ALA A 2 -20.49 2.29 -16.38
CA ALA A 2 -21.58 1.29 -16.38
C ALA A 2 -21.09 -0.16 -16.63
N LEU A 3 -20.17 -0.37 -17.58
CA LEU A 3 -19.54 -1.68 -17.84
C LEU A 3 -18.70 -2.24 -16.66
N LEU A 4 -18.14 -1.38 -15.81
CA LEU A 4 -17.36 -1.80 -14.64
C LEU A 4 -18.25 -2.17 -13.45
N ALA A 5 -19.47 -1.63 -13.39
CA ALA A 5 -20.44 -1.95 -12.35
C ALA A 5 -21.02 -3.38 -12.51
N GLU A 6 -20.89 -3.98 -13.69
CA GLU A 6 -21.32 -5.35 -13.98
C GLU A 6 -20.20 -6.38 -13.77
N GLN A 7 -18.96 -5.94 -13.59
CA GLN A 7 -17.84 -6.84 -13.39
C GLN A 7 -17.84 -7.41 -11.96
N LYS A 8 -17.71 -8.74 -11.89
CA LYS A 8 -17.66 -9.52 -10.65
C LYS A 8 -16.23 -9.97 -10.32
N ALA A 9 -15.24 -9.14 -10.64
CA ALA A 9 -13.85 -9.45 -10.36
C ALA A 9 -13.68 -9.62 -8.84
N PRO A 10 -13.20 -10.78 -8.35
CA PRO A 10 -13.15 -11.05 -6.93
C PRO A 10 -12.04 -10.26 -6.23
N GLU A 11 -12.12 -10.19 -4.91
CA GLU A 11 -11.13 -9.58 -4.03
C GLU A 11 -9.72 -10.12 -4.26
N GLY A 12 -8.73 -9.22 -4.26
CA GLY A 12 -7.34 -9.53 -4.58
C GLY A 12 -7.04 -9.70 -6.07
N SER A 13 -8.02 -9.57 -6.97
CA SER A 13 -7.74 -9.53 -8.41
C SER A 13 -6.97 -8.27 -8.80
N ILE A 14 -6.29 -8.30 -9.94
CA ILE A 14 -5.59 -7.12 -10.50
C ILE A 14 -6.34 -6.64 -11.74
N PHE A 15 -6.58 -5.34 -11.81
CA PHE A 15 -6.81 -4.67 -13.08
C PHE A 15 -5.55 -3.96 -13.57
N LEU A 16 -5.18 -4.18 -14.83
CA LEU A 16 -4.18 -3.39 -15.51
C LEU A 16 -4.85 -2.17 -16.14
N LEU A 17 -4.59 -0.97 -15.62
CA LEU A 17 -5.25 0.26 -16.06
C LEU A 17 -4.30 1.09 -16.91
N HIS A 18 -4.71 1.43 -18.13
CA HIS A 18 -3.93 2.27 -19.04
C HIS A 18 -4.33 3.75 -18.95
N PRO A 19 -3.38 4.69 -19.12
CA PRO A 19 -3.71 6.09 -19.36
C PRO A 19 -4.44 6.26 -20.71
N ASN A 20 -5.20 7.34 -20.84
CA ASN A 20 -5.84 7.70 -22.10
C ASN A 20 -4.78 8.16 -23.10
N GLU A 21 -4.99 7.83 -24.37
CA GLU A 21 -4.20 8.42 -25.43
C GLU A 21 -4.60 9.89 -25.63
N PRO A 22 -3.67 10.85 -25.77
CA PRO A 22 -3.94 12.30 -25.79
C PRO A 22 -4.96 12.79 -26.83
N LYS A 23 -5.33 11.95 -27.81
CA LYS A 23 -6.21 12.28 -28.94
C LYS A 23 -7.43 11.37 -29.06
N GLN A 24 -7.65 10.47 -28.10
CA GLN A 24 -8.80 9.59 -28.10
C GLN A 24 -9.82 10.03 -27.06
N ALA A 25 -11.09 9.73 -27.30
CA ALA A 25 -12.12 9.93 -26.29
C ALA A 25 -11.73 9.12 -25.02
N PRO A 26 -12.02 9.64 -23.81
CA PRO A 26 -11.72 8.93 -22.58
C PRO A 26 -12.30 7.52 -22.61
N GLN A 27 -11.45 6.50 -22.50
CA GLN A 27 -11.84 5.11 -22.45
C GLN A 27 -11.16 4.43 -21.26
N VAL A 28 -11.93 3.63 -20.53
CA VAL A 28 -11.34 2.70 -19.57
C VAL A 28 -10.92 1.47 -20.36
N ARG A 29 -9.61 1.34 -20.61
CA ARG A 29 -9.02 0.10 -21.12
C ARG A 29 -8.37 -0.62 -19.95
N PHE A 30 -8.77 -1.86 -19.74
CA PHE A 30 -8.18 -2.68 -18.71
C PHE A 30 -8.14 -4.15 -19.08
N ASP A 31 -7.14 -4.83 -18.55
CA ASP A 31 -7.06 -6.30 -18.50
C ASP A 31 -7.31 -6.73 -17.06
N GLU A 32 -7.97 -7.87 -16.88
CA GLU A 32 -8.34 -8.41 -15.57
C GLU A 32 -7.61 -9.73 -15.31
N PHE A 33 -7.06 -9.84 -14.10
CA PHE A 33 -6.35 -11.03 -13.64
C PHE A 33 -6.97 -11.48 -12.31
N HIS A 34 -7.70 -12.58 -12.35
CA HIS A 34 -8.25 -13.23 -11.16
C HIS A 34 -7.88 -14.72 -11.16
N ALA A 35 -7.72 -15.29 -9.98
CA ALA A 35 -7.48 -16.72 -9.81
C ALA A 35 -8.80 -17.48 -9.58
N ASP A 36 -8.73 -18.81 -9.58
CA ASP A 36 -9.84 -19.70 -9.25
C ASP A 36 -10.53 -19.27 -7.94
N GLU A 37 -11.87 -19.28 -7.92
CA GLU A 37 -12.68 -18.87 -6.77
C GLU A 37 -12.49 -19.75 -5.53
N GLY A 38 -12.03 -20.99 -5.70
CA GLY A 38 -11.69 -21.90 -4.60
C GLY A 38 -10.35 -21.60 -3.94
N LEU A 39 -9.52 -20.73 -4.51
CA LEU A 39 -8.26 -20.30 -3.91
C LEU A 39 -8.47 -19.10 -2.99
N THR A 40 -7.86 -19.16 -1.81
CA THR A 40 -7.90 -18.09 -0.81
C THR A 40 -6.49 -17.69 -0.38
N GLY A 41 -6.41 -16.54 0.31
CA GLY A 41 -5.19 -16.00 0.91
C GLY A 41 -3.98 -16.00 -0.02
N ARG A 42 -2.85 -16.51 0.50
CA ARG A 42 -1.57 -16.54 -0.20
C ARG A 42 -1.61 -17.30 -1.53
N LYS A 43 -2.29 -18.45 -1.59
CA LYS A 43 -2.39 -19.23 -2.83
C LYS A 43 -3.11 -18.46 -3.92
N ARG A 44 -4.15 -17.72 -3.55
CA ARG A 44 -4.85 -16.82 -4.48
C ARG A 44 -3.93 -15.71 -4.95
N GLY A 45 -3.28 -15.01 -4.03
CA GLY A 45 -2.37 -13.91 -4.35
C GLY A 45 -1.22 -14.34 -5.27
N GLU A 46 -0.61 -15.50 -5.01
CA GLU A 46 0.45 -16.07 -5.83
C GLU A 46 -0.05 -16.47 -7.23
N ALA A 47 -1.27 -17.01 -7.35
CA ALA A 47 -1.87 -17.34 -8.63
C ALA A 47 -2.18 -16.07 -9.46
N VAL A 48 -2.78 -15.04 -8.84
CA VAL A 48 -3.06 -13.76 -9.50
C VAL A 48 -1.77 -13.07 -9.94
N ALA A 49 -0.77 -12.98 -9.05
CA ALA A 49 0.53 -12.38 -9.38
C ALA A 49 1.22 -13.12 -10.53
N ARG A 50 1.15 -14.46 -10.56
CA ARG A 50 1.71 -15.25 -11.66
C ARG A 50 1.02 -14.96 -12.99
N LEU A 51 -0.31 -14.95 -13.03
CA LEU A 51 -1.07 -14.63 -14.25
C LEU A 51 -0.70 -13.24 -14.78
N PHE A 52 -0.60 -12.27 -13.88
CA PHE A 52 -0.22 -10.91 -14.21
C PHE A 52 1.21 -10.81 -14.76
N GLU A 53 2.19 -11.43 -14.09
CA GLU A 53 3.59 -11.41 -14.53
C GLU A 53 3.80 -12.18 -15.84
N ASP A 54 3.10 -13.29 -16.06
CA ASP A 54 3.15 -14.03 -17.31
C ASP A 54 2.57 -13.22 -18.48
N PHE A 55 1.49 -12.46 -18.23
CA PHE A 55 0.98 -11.50 -19.20
C PHE A 55 2.00 -10.40 -19.53
N LEU A 56 2.67 -9.81 -18.54
CA LEU A 56 3.69 -8.79 -18.78
C LEU A 56 4.91 -9.33 -19.55
N LYS A 57 5.30 -10.59 -19.31
CA LYS A 57 6.35 -11.26 -20.09
C LYS A 57 5.95 -11.45 -21.56
N GLN A 58 4.68 -11.79 -21.82
CA GLN A 58 4.14 -11.93 -23.17
C GLN A 58 3.95 -10.58 -23.87
N ASN A 59 3.81 -9.49 -23.09
CA ASN A 59 3.58 -8.14 -23.58
C ASN A 59 4.68 -7.16 -23.12
N PRO A 60 5.94 -7.33 -23.55
CA PRO A 60 7.09 -6.58 -23.02
C PRO A 60 7.05 -5.06 -23.30
N LYS A 61 6.13 -4.60 -24.16
CA LYS A 61 5.88 -3.17 -24.41
C LYS A 61 5.09 -2.52 -23.27
N ILE A 62 4.42 -3.30 -22.43
CA ILE A 62 3.66 -2.83 -21.28
C ILE A 62 4.59 -2.90 -20.06
N ALA A 63 5.05 -1.73 -19.62
CA ALA A 63 5.81 -1.61 -18.38
C ALA A 63 4.88 -1.11 -17.27
N VAL A 64 4.72 -1.92 -16.22
CA VAL A 64 3.96 -1.57 -15.02
C VAL A 64 4.94 -1.50 -13.87
N ASP A 65 5.15 -0.31 -13.32
CA ASP A 65 6.03 -0.05 -12.17
C ASP A 65 5.28 0.48 -10.95
N THR A 66 3.96 0.61 -11.04
CA THR A 66 3.12 1.19 -9.99
C THR A 66 1.96 0.26 -9.65
N VAL A 67 1.78 -0.04 -8.36
CA VAL A 67 0.63 -0.78 -7.82
C VAL A 67 -0.30 0.17 -7.10
N VAL A 68 -1.60 -0.02 -7.21
CA VAL A 68 -2.64 0.83 -6.63
C VAL A 68 -3.63 0.00 -5.82
N ILE A 69 -4.01 0.44 -4.62
CA ILE A 69 -4.98 -0.25 -3.75
C ILE A 69 -5.99 0.75 -3.17
N PRO A 70 -7.26 0.76 -3.62
CA PRO A 70 -8.29 1.63 -3.07
C PRO A 70 -8.81 1.12 -1.72
N GLY A 71 -9.62 1.92 -1.03
CA GLY A 71 -10.20 1.53 0.26
C GLY A 71 -11.58 2.07 0.61
N CYS A 72 -12.27 2.80 -0.27
CA CYS A 72 -13.69 3.12 -0.10
C CYS A 72 -14.43 2.74 -1.38
N GLY A 73 -15.54 2.02 -1.25
CA GLY A 73 -16.19 1.33 -2.35
C GLY A 73 -15.33 0.17 -2.83
N SER A 74 -14.97 -0.73 -1.89
CA SER A 74 -14.12 -1.93 -2.02
C SER A 74 -14.67 -2.89 -3.09
N SER A 75 -14.58 -2.41 -4.32
CA SER A 75 -15.23 -2.93 -5.50
C SER A 75 -14.30 -2.76 -6.69
N PRO A 76 -14.53 -3.54 -7.75
CA PRO A 76 -13.93 -3.32 -9.05
C PRO A 76 -13.99 -1.84 -9.50
N LEU A 77 -15.08 -1.14 -9.18
CA LEU A 77 -15.24 0.28 -9.53
C LEU A 77 -14.26 1.19 -8.80
N GLY A 78 -14.04 0.97 -7.50
CA GLY A 78 -13.07 1.75 -6.71
C GLY A 78 -11.64 1.56 -7.21
N ALA A 79 -11.28 0.31 -7.53
CA ALA A 79 -9.96 -0.04 -8.08
C ALA A 79 -9.76 0.58 -9.46
N ALA A 80 -10.76 0.48 -10.33
CA ALA A 80 -10.70 1.10 -11.64
C ALA A 80 -10.64 2.63 -11.56
N ALA A 81 -11.40 3.26 -10.65
CA ALA A 81 -11.41 4.72 -10.49
C ALA A 81 -10.06 5.25 -10.00
N LEU A 82 -9.54 4.71 -8.89
CA LEU A 82 -8.25 5.14 -8.34
C LEU A 82 -7.10 4.76 -9.29
N GLY A 83 -7.10 3.53 -9.81
CA GLY A 83 -6.12 3.06 -10.77
C GLY A 83 -6.09 3.92 -12.03
N LYS A 84 -7.26 4.27 -12.58
CA LYS A 84 -7.34 5.17 -13.74
C LYS A 84 -6.78 6.54 -13.42
N ALA A 85 -7.17 7.14 -12.28
CA ALA A 85 -6.67 8.44 -11.88
C ALA A 85 -5.14 8.45 -11.75
N VAL A 86 -4.57 7.46 -11.06
CA VAL A 86 -3.11 7.34 -10.91
C VAL A 86 -2.44 7.13 -12.28
N ALA A 87 -2.97 6.26 -13.14
CA ALA A 87 -2.44 6.03 -14.48
C ALA A 87 -2.40 7.30 -15.33
N GLU A 88 -3.47 8.11 -15.30
CA GLU A 88 -3.52 9.41 -15.98
C GLU A 88 -2.48 10.39 -15.44
N ILE A 89 -2.29 10.43 -14.12
CA ILE A 89 -1.37 11.37 -13.45
C ILE A 89 0.09 11.03 -13.77
N ILE A 90 0.46 9.75 -13.70
CA ILE A 90 1.84 9.31 -13.91
C ILE A 90 2.14 9.00 -15.39
N HIS A 91 1.12 9.07 -16.26
CA HIS A 91 1.17 8.76 -17.68
C HIS A 91 1.75 7.37 -17.99
N LYS A 92 1.46 6.37 -17.15
CA LYS A 92 1.90 4.98 -17.32
C LYS A 92 0.81 3.99 -16.90
N PRO A 93 0.82 2.75 -17.44
CA PRO A 93 -0.06 1.70 -16.95
C PRO A 93 0.20 1.36 -15.48
N VAL A 94 -0.86 1.06 -14.73
CA VAL A 94 -0.78 0.68 -13.31
C VAL A 94 -1.50 -0.63 -13.03
N ALA A 95 -1.04 -1.36 -12.02
CA ALA A 95 -1.74 -2.54 -11.50
C ALA A 95 -2.63 -2.12 -10.33
N ALA A 96 -3.93 -2.06 -10.52
CA ALA A 96 -4.89 -1.77 -9.46
C ALA A 96 -5.39 -3.09 -8.84
N ILE A 97 -5.03 -3.35 -7.59
CA ILE A 97 -5.55 -4.51 -6.84
C ILE A 97 -6.95 -4.16 -6.34
N ILE A 98 -7.90 -5.06 -6.58
CA ILE A 98 -9.28 -4.89 -6.16
C ILE A 98 -9.37 -5.20 -4.67
N ALA A 99 -9.53 -4.13 -3.88
CA ALA A 99 -9.94 -4.24 -2.49
C ALA A 99 -11.39 -4.66 -2.40
N GLY A 100 -11.67 -5.66 -1.58
CA GLY A 100 -12.94 -6.33 -1.45
C GLY A 100 -13.84 -5.82 -0.34
N GLU A 101 -15.14 -5.85 -0.61
CA GLU A 101 -16.22 -5.75 0.36
C GLU A 101 -16.40 -7.12 1.03
N GLY A 102 -15.43 -7.55 1.85
CA GLY A 102 -15.62 -8.76 2.64
C GLY A 102 -16.94 -8.66 3.41
N ALA A 103 -17.61 -9.77 3.74
CA ALA A 103 -18.85 -9.72 4.53
C ALA A 103 -18.67 -8.97 5.87
N PHE A 104 -17.44 -8.98 6.40
CA PHE A 104 -17.01 -8.19 7.54
C PHE A 104 -16.91 -6.69 7.21
N ASP A 105 -16.51 -6.33 5.99
CA ASP A 105 -16.37 -4.96 5.52
C ASP A 105 -17.72 -4.25 5.40
N LEU A 106 -18.79 -4.92 4.93
CA LEU A 106 -20.14 -4.36 4.96
C LEU A 106 -20.63 -4.10 6.40
N TRP A 107 -20.35 -5.02 7.33
CA TRP A 107 -20.68 -4.84 8.75
C TRP A 107 -19.86 -3.74 9.43
N MET A 108 -18.58 -3.60 9.05
CA MET A 108 -17.69 -2.56 9.56
C MET A 108 -17.94 -1.20 8.90
N GLU A 109 -18.39 -1.14 7.65
CA GLU A 109 -18.83 0.10 6.99
C GLU A 109 -20.19 0.56 7.49
N ALA A 110 -21.18 -0.35 7.50
CA ALA A 110 -22.55 -0.03 7.93
C ALA A 110 -22.64 0.17 9.45
N GLY A 111 -21.83 -0.54 10.23
CA GLY A 111 -21.85 -0.49 11.69
C GLY A 111 -20.85 0.47 12.32
N SER A 112 -19.75 0.84 11.63
CA SER A 112 -18.62 1.43 12.34
C SER A 112 -18.11 2.79 11.90
N GLY A 113 -18.16 3.23 10.63
CA GLY A 113 -17.53 4.52 10.27
C GLY A 113 -16.20 4.78 11.02
N GLY A 114 -15.26 3.84 10.96
CA GLY A 114 -13.97 3.92 11.66
C GLY A 114 -13.93 3.46 13.14
N THR A 115 -15.08 3.23 13.79
CA THR A 115 -15.19 3.02 15.25
C THR A 115 -14.84 1.60 15.73
N LEU A 116 -14.97 0.57 14.88
CA LEU A 116 -14.60 -0.82 15.21
C LEU A 116 -13.29 -1.27 14.55
N MET A 117 -12.81 -0.55 13.53
CA MET A 117 -11.41 -0.68 13.09
C MET A 117 -10.47 -0.08 14.15
N ALA A 118 -10.93 0.93 14.90
CA ALA A 118 -10.21 1.56 16.00
C ALA A 118 -9.62 0.59 17.04
N PRO A 119 -10.37 -0.37 17.62
CA PRO A 119 -9.86 -1.25 18.66
C PRO A 119 -9.00 -2.37 18.08
N MET A 120 -9.18 -2.75 16.81
CA MET A 120 -8.32 -3.73 16.14
C MET A 120 -7.00 -3.09 15.69
N ALA A 121 -7.06 -1.86 15.18
CA ALA A 121 -5.90 -1.00 14.95
C ALA A 121 -5.17 -0.69 16.25
N ASN A 122 -5.89 -0.35 17.32
CA ASN A 122 -5.32 -0.15 18.65
C ASN A 122 -4.86 -1.46 19.28
N ALA A 123 -5.42 -2.62 18.97
CA ALA A 123 -4.87 -3.90 19.43
C ALA A 123 -3.53 -4.14 18.72
N LEU A 124 -3.51 -4.07 17.39
CA LEU A 124 -2.27 -4.17 16.59
C LEU A 124 -1.22 -3.15 17.05
N ASN A 125 -1.61 -1.90 17.31
CA ASN A 125 -0.74 -0.80 17.76
C ASN A 125 -0.40 -0.80 19.27
N ALA A 126 -1.25 -1.37 20.14
CA ALA A 126 -0.97 -1.49 21.58
C ALA A 126 -0.16 -2.74 21.90
N PHE A 127 -0.27 -3.79 21.09
CA PHE A 127 0.70 -4.88 21.07
C PHE A 127 2.09 -4.33 20.73
N ASP A 128 2.17 -3.30 19.92
CA ASP A 128 3.36 -2.87 19.21
C ASP A 128 4.50 -2.26 20.07
N GLY A 129 4.35 -1.96 21.37
CA GLY A 129 5.49 -1.53 22.21
C GLY A 129 6.14 -2.68 22.99
N VAL A 130 5.29 -3.54 23.57
CA VAL A 130 5.71 -4.72 24.33
C VAL A 130 6.04 -5.87 23.39
N LEU A 131 5.25 -6.05 22.32
CA LEU A 131 5.54 -7.00 21.25
C LEU A 131 6.75 -6.53 20.44
N GLU A 132 6.99 -5.23 20.20
CA GLU A 132 8.23 -4.78 19.53
C GLU A 132 9.48 -5.13 20.37
N LEU A 133 9.47 -4.82 21.67
CA LEU A 133 10.57 -5.20 22.56
C LEU A 133 10.71 -6.73 22.64
N SER A 134 9.58 -7.45 22.70
CA SER A 134 9.55 -8.91 22.76
C SER A 134 9.96 -9.57 21.44
N VAL A 135 9.60 -9.03 20.27
CA VAL A 135 9.96 -9.57 18.95
C VAL A 135 11.43 -9.32 18.66
N LYS A 136 11.99 -8.18 19.09
CA LYS A 136 13.42 -7.88 18.98
C LYS A 136 14.28 -8.81 19.82
N THR A 137 13.79 -9.28 20.97
CA THR A 137 14.62 -10.00 21.96
C THR A 137 14.21 -11.47 22.19
N ASN A 138 13.00 -11.87 21.80
CA ASN A 138 12.44 -13.19 22.06
C ASN A 138 12.02 -13.89 20.74
N PRO A 139 12.77 -14.91 20.30
CA PRO A 139 12.47 -15.69 19.10
C PRO A 139 11.06 -16.31 19.09
N ILE A 140 10.52 -16.66 20.26
CA ILE A 140 9.16 -17.22 20.38
C ILE A 140 8.13 -16.15 20.03
N ALA A 141 8.27 -14.94 20.57
CA ALA A 141 7.36 -13.84 20.26
C ALA A 141 7.43 -13.46 18.77
N LYS A 142 8.62 -13.47 18.16
CA LYS A 142 8.80 -13.27 16.71
C LYS A 142 8.11 -14.35 15.88
N ALA A 143 8.21 -15.62 16.28
CA ALA A 143 7.52 -16.72 15.61
C ALA A 143 5.98 -16.62 15.71
N TRP A 144 5.45 -16.22 16.88
CA TRP A 144 4.03 -15.97 17.06
C TRP A 144 3.52 -14.79 16.23
N ALA A 145 4.27 -13.67 16.21
CA ALA A 145 3.93 -12.50 15.40
C ALA A 145 3.92 -12.85 13.90
N ARG A 146 4.92 -13.61 13.43
CA ARG A 146 4.96 -14.15 12.06
C ARG A 146 3.72 -14.98 11.73
N MET A 147 3.36 -15.92 12.59
CA MET A 147 2.18 -16.77 12.39
C MET A 147 0.89 -15.93 12.30
N TYR A 148 0.69 -15.02 13.26
CA TYR A 148 -0.49 -14.17 13.29
C TYR A 148 -0.58 -13.21 12.09
N MET A 149 0.54 -12.62 11.67
CA MET A 149 0.58 -11.76 10.48
C MET A 149 0.41 -12.56 9.18
N SER A 150 0.92 -13.78 9.11
CA SER A 150 0.66 -14.70 8.00
C SER A 150 -0.84 -15.03 7.92
N ASP A 151 -1.48 -15.38 9.05
CA ASP A 151 -2.91 -15.68 9.10
C ASP A 151 -3.75 -14.45 8.70
N LEU A 152 -3.37 -13.26 9.17
CA LEU A 152 -4.03 -12.01 8.80
C LEU A 152 -3.86 -11.71 7.30
N ALA A 153 -2.66 -11.86 6.76
CA ALA A 153 -2.40 -11.70 5.32
C ALA A 153 -3.14 -12.76 4.48
N GLU A 154 -3.30 -13.98 5.00
CA GLU A 154 -4.11 -15.02 4.36
C GLU A 154 -5.62 -14.70 4.38
N SER A 155 -6.08 -13.96 5.39
CA SER A 155 -7.47 -13.49 5.46
C SER A 155 -7.78 -12.29 4.57
N MET A 156 -6.75 -11.58 4.09
CA MET A 156 -6.87 -10.36 3.27
C MET A 156 -6.29 -10.61 1.88
N HIS A 157 -7.16 -10.95 0.92
CA HIS A 157 -6.75 -11.35 -0.44
C HIS A 157 -5.88 -10.32 -1.17
N GLU A 158 -6.11 -9.04 -0.92
CA GLU A 158 -5.36 -7.93 -1.48
C GLU A 158 -3.96 -7.85 -0.91
N ALA A 159 -3.84 -7.99 0.42
CA ALA A 159 -2.56 -7.99 1.10
C ALA A 159 -1.72 -9.19 0.61
N ALA A 160 -2.34 -10.36 0.47
CA ALA A 160 -1.71 -11.54 -0.11
C ALA A 160 -1.23 -11.30 -1.57
N THR A 161 -2.04 -10.63 -2.38
CA THR A 161 -1.69 -10.30 -3.77
C THR A 161 -0.55 -9.30 -3.85
N LEU A 162 -0.60 -8.22 -3.06
CA LEU A 162 0.51 -7.26 -2.98
C LEU A 162 1.79 -7.92 -2.48
N TYR A 163 1.70 -8.73 -1.44
CA TYR A 163 2.83 -9.50 -0.92
C TYR A 163 3.43 -10.43 -2.00
N ALA A 164 2.60 -11.12 -2.78
CA ALA A 164 3.06 -11.98 -3.87
C ALA A 164 3.79 -11.16 -4.95
N LEU A 165 3.25 -10.00 -5.35
CA LEU A 165 3.91 -9.10 -6.29
C LEU A 165 5.25 -8.59 -5.74
N LEU A 166 5.30 -8.16 -4.48
CA LEU A 166 6.53 -7.75 -3.80
C LEU A 166 7.57 -8.87 -3.84
N LYS A 167 7.20 -10.09 -3.46
CA LYS A 167 8.09 -11.25 -3.50
C LYS A 167 8.60 -11.53 -4.93
N THR A 168 7.71 -11.59 -5.92
CA THR A 168 8.09 -11.90 -7.31
C THR A 168 8.99 -10.82 -7.92
N ARG A 169 8.76 -9.55 -7.56
CA ARG A 169 9.48 -8.41 -8.13
C ARG A 169 10.74 -8.02 -7.37
N LEU A 170 10.78 -8.19 -6.05
CA LEU A 170 11.94 -7.77 -5.26
C LEU A 170 13.00 -8.84 -5.16
N VAL A 171 12.62 -10.11 -5.07
CA VAL A 171 13.55 -11.20 -4.81
C VAL A 171 13.51 -12.28 -5.87
N ASP A 172 14.59 -13.04 -6.00
CA ASP A 172 14.62 -14.25 -6.80
C ASP A 172 14.19 -15.49 -6.00
N GLU A 173 14.31 -16.68 -6.61
CA GLU A 173 13.95 -17.95 -5.98
C GLU A 173 14.84 -18.32 -4.77
N GLN A 174 16.01 -17.68 -4.65
CA GLN A 174 16.94 -17.84 -3.54
C GLN A 174 16.77 -16.73 -2.50
N PHE A 175 15.73 -15.90 -2.62
CA PHE A 175 15.50 -14.74 -1.77
C PHE A 175 16.64 -13.70 -1.82
N VAL A 176 17.43 -13.72 -2.91
CA VAL A 176 18.42 -12.70 -3.19
C VAL A 176 17.70 -11.49 -3.77
N LEU A 177 18.08 -10.29 -3.32
CA LEU A 177 17.43 -9.08 -3.79
C LEU A 177 17.84 -8.81 -5.23
N ARG A 178 16.86 -8.60 -6.11
CA ARG A 178 17.11 -8.24 -7.50
C ARG A 178 17.71 -6.84 -7.57
N ASP A 179 18.53 -6.56 -8.57
CA ASP A 179 19.01 -5.20 -8.83
C ASP A 179 17.84 -4.25 -9.16
N SER A 180 17.96 -2.96 -8.84
CA SER A 180 16.87 -1.98 -8.98
C SER A 180 16.20 -2.00 -10.36
N PRO A 181 16.93 -2.04 -11.50
CA PRO A 181 16.30 -2.11 -12.83
C PRO A 181 15.49 -3.40 -13.07
N ALA A 182 15.87 -4.50 -12.40
CA ALA A 182 15.20 -5.79 -12.53
C ALA A 182 13.96 -5.91 -11.63
N ARG A 183 13.80 -5.02 -10.63
CA ARG A 183 12.64 -5.05 -9.73
C ARG A 183 11.34 -4.63 -10.40
N LYS A 184 11.42 -3.70 -11.35
CA LYS A 184 10.25 -3.20 -12.10
C LYS A 184 9.09 -2.79 -11.19
N LEU A 185 9.39 -2.25 -10.01
CA LEU A 185 8.41 -1.70 -9.07
C LEU A 185 9.04 -0.45 -8.47
N ASP A 186 8.40 0.68 -8.71
CA ASP A 186 8.84 2.00 -8.27
C ASP A 186 7.92 2.55 -7.18
N MET A 187 6.61 2.23 -7.23
CA MET A 187 5.62 2.90 -6.40
C MET A 187 4.45 2.01 -6.01
N ILE A 188 3.95 2.18 -4.79
CA ILE A 188 2.70 1.63 -4.28
C ILE A 188 1.84 2.81 -3.84
N VAL A 189 0.63 2.93 -4.37
CA VAL A 189 -0.31 3.98 -4.00
C VAL A 189 -1.53 3.37 -3.35
N SER A 190 -1.93 3.86 -2.18
CA SER A 190 -3.15 3.38 -1.52
C SER A 190 -4.00 4.51 -0.97
N HIS A 191 -5.29 4.22 -0.78
CA HIS A 191 -6.23 5.17 -0.20
C HIS A 191 -7.15 4.52 0.84
N SER A 192 -7.43 5.23 1.94
CA SER A 192 -8.38 4.81 2.98
C SER A 192 -8.05 3.42 3.53
N LYS A 193 -8.98 2.46 3.49
CA LYS A 193 -8.73 1.06 3.92
C LYS A 193 -7.65 0.33 3.12
N GLY A 194 -7.38 0.75 1.89
CA GLY A 194 -6.28 0.18 1.10
C GLY A 194 -4.92 0.34 1.79
N ASN A 195 -4.80 1.32 2.70
CA ASN A 195 -3.60 1.54 3.50
C ASN A 195 -3.37 0.38 4.48
N TRP A 196 -4.43 -0.27 4.99
CA TRP A 196 -4.32 -1.48 5.82
C TRP A 196 -3.81 -2.68 5.02
N ASN A 197 -4.29 -2.85 3.79
CA ASN A 197 -3.78 -3.90 2.89
C ASN A 197 -2.28 -3.73 2.62
N VAL A 198 -1.83 -2.49 2.40
CA VAL A 198 -0.41 -2.16 2.27
C VAL A 198 0.35 -2.48 3.55
N LEU A 199 -0.16 -2.03 4.72
CA LEU A 199 0.46 -2.32 6.01
C LEU A 199 0.65 -3.83 6.24
N VAL A 200 -0.41 -4.62 6.07
CA VAL A 200 -0.38 -6.07 6.30
C VAL A 200 0.58 -6.76 5.32
N ALA A 201 0.57 -6.38 4.04
CA ALA A 201 1.49 -6.94 3.05
C ALA A 201 2.96 -6.63 3.39
N LEU A 202 3.27 -5.40 3.79
CA LEU A 202 4.63 -4.99 4.12
C LEU A 202 5.10 -5.56 5.46
N LEU A 203 4.24 -5.68 6.46
CA LEU A 203 4.56 -6.35 7.72
C LEU A 203 4.85 -7.84 7.49
N ASN A 204 4.03 -8.49 6.67
CA ASN A 204 4.27 -9.89 6.30
C ASN A 204 5.61 -10.04 5.54
N PHE A 205 5.90 -9.11 4.62
CA PHE A 205 7.20 -9.05 3.94
C PHE A 205 8.37 -8.86 4.90
N GLU A 206 8.26 -7.92 5.85
CA GLU A 206 9.30 -7.66 6.85
C GLU A 206 9.56 -8.90 7.72
N LEU A 207 8.49 -9.49 8.24
CA LEU A 207 8.60 -10.62 9.17
C LEU A 207 9.07 -11.90 8.50
N GLU A 208 8.65 -12.18 7.27
CA GLU A 208 8.99 -13.40 6.55
C GLU A 208 10.31 -13.31 5.77
N LEU A 209 10.58 -12.18 5.11
CA LEU A 209 11.65 -12.09 4.12
C LEU A 209 12.81 -11.18 4.50
N ALA A 210 12.63 -10.18 5.37
CA ALA A 210 13.69 -9.18 5.58
C ALA A 210 14.98 -9.75 6.18
N ASP A 211 14.87 -10.65 7.17
CA ASP A 211 16.03 -11.35 7.74
C ASP A 211 16.72 -12.20 6.66
N THR A 212 15.96 -13.01 5.91
CA THR A 212 16.48 -13.91 4.88
C THR A 212 17.16 -13.16 3.74
N ILE A 213 16.59 -12.02 3.33
CA ILE A 213 17.22 -11.14 2.33
C ILE A 213 18.54 -10.60 2.91
N ALA A 214 18.57 -10.12 4.15
CA ALA A 214 19.80 -9.61 4.75
C ALA A 214 20.89 -10.70 4.86
N GLU A 215 20.52 -11.92 5.23
CA GLU A 215 21.43 -13.06 5.33
C GLU A 215 21.98 -13.49 3.96
N ASN A 216 21.13 -13.55 2.94
CA ASN A 216 21.51 -13.96 1.59
C ASN A 216 22.21 -12.86 0.79
N ASN A 217 22.22 -11.63 1.30
CA ASN A 217 22.92 -10.49 0.71
C ASN A 217 23.95 -9.93 1.73
N PRO A 218 25.06 -10.65 2.00
CA PRO A 218 26.01 -10.31 3.07
C PRO A 218 26.84 -9.04 2.80
N ARG A 219 26.74 -8.46 1.60
CA ARG A 219 27.30 -7.15 1.28
C ARG A 219 26.24 -6.10 1.53
N GLU A 220 26.66 -4.89 1.91
CA GLU A 220 25.78 -3.74 2.03
C GLU A 220 24.88 -3.64 0.79
N VAL A 221 23.58 -3.85 1.00
CA VAL A 221 22.58 -3.85 -0.06
C VAL A 221 22.35 -2.40 -0.47
N LYS A 222 23.05 -1.97 -1.52
CA LYS A 222 22.84 -0.65 -2.11
C LYS A 222 21.69 -0.72 -3.09
N VAL A 223 20.60 -0.07 -2.71
CA VAL A 223 19.45 0.11 -3.57
C VAL A 223 19.57 1.48 -4.22
N GLU A 224 19.71 1.51 -5.54
CA GLU A 224 19.78 2.78 -6.30
C GLU A 224 18.49 3.58 -6.16
N LYS A 225 17.34 2.88 -6.13
CA LYS A 225 16.02 3.48 -6.01
C LYS A 225 15.12 2.67 -5.07
N ARG A 226 14.62 3.34 -4.03
CA ARG A 226 13.62 2.80 -3.11
C ARG A 226 12.24 2.79 -3.78
N ILE A 227 11.36 1.91 -3.29
CA ILE A 227 9.94 1.91 -3.66
C ILE A 227 9.22 2.97 -2.83
N ASP A 228 8.59 3.93 -3.48
CA ASP A 228 7.75 4.91 -2.82
C ASP A 228 6.40 4.28 -2.46
N VAL A 229 6.07 4.26 -1.18
CA VAL A 229 4.76 3.82 -0.67
C VAL A 229 3.99 5.06 -0.26
N VAL A 230 3.01 5.42 -1.08
CA VAL A 230 2.23 6.64 -0.97
C VAL A 230 0.82 6.32 -0.50
N THR A 231 0.48 6.69 0.72
CA THR A 231 -0.82 6.44 1.31
C THR A 231 -1.62 7.73 1.43
N PHE A 232 -2.91 7.68 1.08
CA PHE A 232 -3.82 8.81 1.19
C PHE A 232 -4.99 8.47 2.13
N GLY A 233 -5.45 9.43 2.92
CA GLY A 233 -6.56 9.23 3.86
C GLY A 233 -6.10 8.65 5.19
N ASN A 234 -6.49 7.41 5.51
CA ASN A 234 -6.29 6.79 6.82
C ASN A 234 -4.80 6.41 7.05
N PRO A 235 -4.02 7.12 7.89
CA PRO A 235 -2.65 6.78 8.17
C PRO A 235 -2.56 5.43 8.88
N VAL A 236 -1.46 4.74 8.63
CA VAL A 236 -1.14 3.44 9.20
C VAL A 236 0.32 3.46 9.68
N ASP A 237 0.64 2.66 10.69
CA ASP A 237 2.00 2.55 11.19
C ASP A 237 2.83 1.60 10.29
N LEU A 238 3.30 2.13 9.15
CA LEU A 238 4.05 1.36 8.14
C LEU A 238 5.36 0.79 8.73
N PRO A 239 5.75 -0.44 8.32
CA PRO A 239 6.88 -1.14 8.93
C PRO A 239 8.23 -0.49 8.60
N ASP A 240 8.93 -0.01 9.62
CA ASP A 240 10.28 0.56 9.49
C ASP A 240 11.26 0.00 10.54
N GLN A 241 10.94 -1.14 11.15
CA GLN A 241 11.70 -1.68 12.27
C GLN A 241 12.98 -2.40 11.83
N HIS A 242 12.95 -3.03 10.67
CA HIS A 242 14.10 -3.70 10.07
C HIS A 242 14.81 -2.77 9.08
N GLU A 243 16.14 -2.70 9.15
CA GLU A 243 16.94 -1.81 8.28
C GLU A 243 16.74 -2.09 6.77
N MET A 244 16.46 -3.35 6.41
CA MET A 244 16.05 -3.72 5.05
C MET A 244 14.79 -2.96 4.58
N MET A 245 13.79 -2.73 5.44
CA MET A 245 12.59 -2.00 5.05
C MET A 245 12.92 -0.55 4.70
N LYS A 246 13.76 0.10 5.51
CA LYS A 246 14.27 1.47 5.23
C LYS A 246 15.15 1.53 3.99
N THR A 247 15.77 0.41 3.63
CA THR A 247 16.64 0.28 2.46
C THR A 247 15.82 0.09 1.18
N LEU A 248 14.69 -0.59 1.27
CA LEU A 248 13.83 -0.93 0.14
C LEU A 248 12.71 0.08 -0.11
N PHE A 249 12.17 0.69 0.94
CA PHE A 249 10.94 1.47 0.88
C PHE A 249 11.13 2.89 1.39
N HIS A 250 10.33 3.79 0.83
CA HIS A 250 10.22 5.17 1.23
C HIS A 250 8.74 5.50 1.47
N TYR A 251 8.39 5.99 2.66
CA TYR A 251 7.00 6.08 3.11
C TYR A 251 6.48 7.53 3.07
N HIS A 252 5.43 7.76 2.28
CA HIS A 252 4.74 9.05 2.15
C HIS A 252 3.29 8.88 2.61
N GLN A 253 2.87 9.54 3.69
CA GLN A 253 1.48 9.40 4.19
C GLN A 253 0.76 10.75 4.24
N PHE A 254 -0.39 10.85 3.57
CA PHE A 254 -1.19 12.07 3.45
C PHE A 254 -2.55 11.89 4.16
N ALA A 255 -2.78 12.61 5.25
CA ALA A 255 -4.00 12.51 6.06
C ALA A 255 -4.93 13.72 5.88
N GLY A 256 -6.24 13.45 5.77
CA GLY A 256 -7.25 14.48 5.54
C GLY A 256 -7.53 15.37 6.77
N THR A 257 -8.10 16.57 6.57
CA THR A 257 -8.49 17.50 7.65
C THR A 257 -9.56 16.99 8.62
N SER A 258 -10.42 16.07 8.17
CA SER A 258 -11.74 15.86 8.79
C SER A 258 -11.85 14.58 9.60
N ASP A 259 -10.73 13.88 9.79
CA ASP A 259 -10.77 12.54 10.36
C ASP A 259 -10.40 12.56 11.85
N LEU A 260 -11.22 13.23 12.66
CA LEU A 260 -11.00 13.36 14.11
C LEU A 260 -11.05 12.01 14.83
N LEU A 261 -11.81 11.05 14.29
CA LEU A 261 -11.87 9.67 14.77
C LEU A 261 -10.62 8.88 14.38
N MET A 262 -10.03 9.13 13.22
CA MET A 262 -8.72 8.60 12.84
C MET A 262 -7.59 9.04 13.79
N TRP A 263 -7.62 10.28 14.29
CA TRP A 263 -6.65 10.74 15.30
C TRP A 263 -6.71 9.93 16.61
N ALA A 264 -7.89 9.44 16.99
CA ALA A 264 -8.06 8.58 18.15
C ALA A 264 -7.60 7.13 17.88
N ASN A 265 -7.45 6.74 16.61
CA ASN A 265 -7.13 5.38 16.18
C ASN A 265 -5.63 5.16 15.91
N SER A 266 -4.86 6.22 15.64
CA SER A 266 -3.40 6.18 15.46
C SER A 266 -2.66 6.33 16.81
N SER A 267 -3.03 5.52 17.80
CA SER A 267 -2.67 5.70 19.22
C SER A 267 -1.15 5.74 19.51
N LYS A 268 -0.32 5.03 18.73
CA LYS A 268 1.14 5.15 18.82
C LYS A 268 1.60 6.55 18.42
N THR A 269 1.14 7.08 17.30
CA THR A 269 1.58 8.37 16.77
C THR A 269 1.11 9.55 17.64
N LEU A 270 -0.08 9.49 18.25
CA LEU A 270 -0.59 10.59 19.07
C LEU A 270 0.12 10.65 20.44
N LEU A 271 0.17 9.54 21.19
CA LEU A 271 0.80 9.55 22.51
C LEU A 271 2.32 9.73 22.41
N SER A 272 2.99 9.07 21.45
CA SER A 272 4.43 9.21 21.27
C SER A 272 4.82 10.60 20.75
N ARG A 273 4.04 11.25 19.86
CA ARG A 273 4.34 12.62 19.44
C ARG A 273 4.05 13.64 20.54
N ILE A 274 3.00 13.45 21.33
CA ILE A 274 2.74 14.29 22.51
C ILE A 274 3.86 14.12 23.57
N LEU A 275 4.32 12.89 23.82
CA LEU A 275 5.32 12.58 24.84
C LEU A 275 6.77 12.84 24.41
N LEU A 276 7.16 12.56 23.16
CA LEU A 276 8.54 12.69 22.67
C LEU A 276 8.87 14.09 22.15
N ALA A 277 7.89 14.83 21.60
CA ALA A 277 8.17 16.13 21.01
C ALA A 277 7.82 17.31 21.93
N GLY A 278 6.96 17.14 22.94
CA GLY A 278 6.39 18.28 23.70
C GLY A 278 5.75 19.35 22.79
N LYS A 279 5.54 19.00 21.52
CA LYS A 279 5.10 19.85 20.43
C LYS A 279 4.07 19.05 19.67
N VAL A 280 2.85 19.55 19.68
CA VAL A 280 1.96 19.34 18.56
C VAL A 280 2.59 20.18 17.45
N ASP A 281 3.53 19.62 16.68
CA ASP A 281 3.99 20.24 15.44
C ASP A 281 2.80 20.21 14.47
N SER A 282 1.90 21.14 14.73
CA SER A 282 0.74 21.47 13.94
C SER A 282 1.22 21.98 12.60
N VAL A 283 0.83 21.29 11.54
CA VAL A 283 0.48 21.92 10.26
C VAL A 283 1.65 22.72 9.65
N ARG A 284 2.79 22.09 9.37
CA ARG A 284 3.68 22.63 8.34
C ARG A 284 3.15 22.22 6.97
N PRO A 285 3.04 23.14 6.00
CA PRO A 285 2.81 22.77 4.60
C PRO A 285 3.94 21.84 4.14
N PHE A 286 3.60 20.77 3.41
CA PHE A 286 4.60 19.90 2.77
C PHE A 286 5.51 20.72 1.85
N ASP A 287 6.82 20.65 2.07
CA ASP A 287 7.82 21.07 1.08
C ASP A 287 8.62 19.85 0.61
N PRO A 288 8.34 19.32 -0.60
CA PRO A 288 9.08 18.18 -1.17
C PRO A 288 10.57 18.46 -1.38
N LYS A 289 11.01 19.72 -1.28
CA LYS A 289 12.42 20.10 -1.40
C LYS A 289 13.16 20.09 -0.06
N GLU A 290 12.46 20.26 1.05
CA GLU A 290 13.08 20.35 2.38
C GLU A 290 13.02 19.04 3.16
N ASP A 291 11.97 18.25 2.98
CA ASP A 291 11.81 16.97 3.69
C ASP A 291 11.10 15.93 2.79
N PRO A 292 11.84 15.29 1.87
CA PRO A 292 11.27 14.25 1.02
C PRO A 292 10.83 13.02 1.83
N ASP A 293 11.32 12.86 3.07
CA ASP A 293 11.11 11.72 3.95
C ASP A 293 10.00 11.94 5.01
N GLU A 294 9.27 13.07 4.97
CA GLU A 294 8.32 13.45 6.02
C GLU A 294 7.03 12.62 6.01
N ARG A 295 6.65 12.11 7.20
CA ARG A 295 5.86 10.89 7.37
C ARG A 295 4.35 11.06 7.61
N LEU A 296 3.81 12.27 7.70
CA LEU A 296 2.36 12.50 7.87
C LEU A 296 1.95 13.94 7.55
N PHE A 297 1.29 14.15 6.43
CA PHE A 297 0.76 15.46 6.06
C PHE A 297 -0.64 15.67 6.65
N HIS A 298 -0.75 16.59 7.61
CA HIS A 298 -2.04 16.95 8.23
C HIS A 298 -2.63 18.21 7.60
N GLY A 299 -3.95 18.34 7.65
CA GLY A 299 -4.62 19.56 7.19
C GLY A 299 -4.94 19.57 5.69
N CYS A 300 -4.68 18.48 4.97
CA CYS A 300 -5.06 18.37 3.56
C CYS A 300 -6.57 18.20 3.42
N ARG A 301 -7.26 19.21 2.89
CA ARG A 301 -8.65 19.05 2.46
C ARG A 301 -8.66 18.31 1.12
N HIS A 302 -8.73 16.99 1.12
CA HIS A 302 -8.91 16.20 -0.12
C HIS A 302 -10.27 16.54 -0.74
N ASN A 303 -10.29 17.51 -1.63
CA ASN A 303 -11.50 17.94 -2.32
C ASN A 303 -11.11 18.23 -3.77
N LEU A 304 -11.90 17.75 -4.72
CA LEU A 304 -11.65 17.89 -6.17
C LEU A 304 -11.64 19.35 -6.68
N ILE A 305 -11.66 20.34 -5.79
CA ILE A 305 -11.81 21.77 -6.07
C ILE A 305 -10.46 22.47 -5.85
N ARG A 306 -9.70 22.65 -6.95
CA ARG A 306 -8.34 23.23 -7.01
C ARG A 306 -8.15 24.62 -6.38
N LYS A 307 -9.22 25.38 -6.11
CA LYS A 307 -9.16 26.79 -5.70
C LYS A 307 -9.11 27.04 -4.19
N ARG A 308 -9.01 26.02 -3.34
CA ARG A 308 -8.92 26.21 -1.88
C ARG A 308 -7.45 26.26 -1.44
N GLU A 309 -7.08 27.26 -0.65
CA GLU A 309 -5.77 27.37 0.01
C GLU A 309 -5.53 26.16 0.94
N GLY A 310 -4.27 25.70 1.03
CA GLY A 310 -3.88 24.53 1.85
C GLY A 310 -4.14 23.16 1.21
N HIS A 311 -4.26 23.11 -0.12
CA HIS A 311 -4.53 21.90 -0.89
C HIS A 311 -3.30 21.50 -1.70
N MET A 312 -2.95 20.21 -1.68
CA MET A 312 -2.04 19.62 -2.64
C MET A 312 -2.76 18.50 -3.41
N PRO A 313 -3.10 18.70 -4.69
CA PRO A 313 -3.76 17.67 -5.48
C PRO A 313 -2.84 16.46 -5.65
N ILE A 314 -3.44 15.27 -5.74
CA ILE A 314 -2.71 14.04 -6.07
C ILE A 314 -1.94 14.19 -7.40
N GLU A 315 -2.45 15.02 -8.32
CA GLU A 315 -1.81 15.37 -9.59
C GLU A 315 -0.50 16.16 -9.44
N ASP A 316 -0.27 16.83 -8.30
CA ASP A 316 0.98 17.51 -7.99
C ASP A 316 1.90 16.62 -7.15
N ILE A 317 1.34 15.83 -6.23
CA ILE A 317 2.06 14.95 -5.30
C ILE A 317 2.80 13.83 -6.04
N LEU A 318 2.07 13.01 -6.80
CA LEU A 318 2.65 11.80 -7.39
C LEU A 318 3.78 12.13 -8.39
N PRO A 319 3.66 13.14 -9.27
CA PRO A 319 4.77 13.52 -10.14
C PRO A 319 5.96 14.10 -9.38
N ALA A 320 5.74 14.79 -8.25
CA ALA A 320 6.82 15.33 -7.44
C ALA A 320 7.64 14.21 -6.79
N ILE A 321 6.97 13.25 -6.12
CA ILE A 321 7.61 12.07 -5.54
C ILE A 321 8.38 11.30 -6.61
N ARG A 322 7.74 11.05 -7.76
CA ARG A 322 8.34 10.28 -8.85
C ARG A 322 9.55 10.97 -9.50
N LYS A 323 9.62 12.30 -9.52
CA LYS A 323 10.76 13.05 -10.06
C LYS A 323 11.95 13.13 -9.11
N ALA A 324 11.70 12.98 -7.81
CA ALA A 324 12.74 13.00 -6.79
C ALA A 324 13.57 11.70 -6.76
N ALA A 325 13.07 10.63 -7.40
CA ALA A 325 13.68 9.30 -7.47
C ALA A 325 14.28 8.98 -8.85
#